data_AF-A0A537CLY5-F1
#
_entry.id   AF-A0A537CLY5-F1
#
_cell.length_a   1.000
_cell.length_b   1.000
_cell.length_c   1.000
_cell.angle_alpha   90.00
_cell.angle_beta   90.00
_cell.angle_gamma   90.00
#
_symmetry.space_group_name_H-M   'P 1'
#
loop_
_entity.id
_entity.type
_entity.pdbx_description
1 polymer ?
#
loop_
_entity_poly.entity_id
_entity_poly.type
_entity_poly.pdbx_seq_one_letter_code
_entity_poly.pdbx_strand_id
1 'polypeptide(L)' 'AVPGEIVVVEPMGAETELLVQAGAAQIVLMTHGRPAVNPGDKVQLSIDPAMVHVFDQKTGARVTA' A
#
# COMPACT_ATOMS: atom_id res chain seq x y z
N ALA A 1 5.68 10.73 3.93
CA ALA A 1 4.48 9.89 4.14
C ALA A 1 3.45 10.25 3.07
N VAL A 2 2.71 9.28 2.56
CA VAL A 2 1.69 9.46 1.51
C VAL A 2 0.30 9.28 2.14
N PRO A 3 -0.62 10.25 2.03
CA PRO A 3 -1.96 10.11 2.58
C PRO A 3 -2.78 9.10 1.79
N GLY A 4 -3.63 8.35 2.50
CA GLY A 4 -4.60 7.44 1.89
C GLY A 4 -5.83 7.20 2.74
N GLU A 5 -6.81 6.53 2.16
CA GLU A 5 -8.05 6.10 2.81
C GLU A 5 -8.20 4.58 2.67
N ILE A 6 -8.53 3.89 3.75
CA ILE A 6 -8.77 2.45 3.72
C ILE A 6 -10.11 2.18 3.03
N VAL A 7 -10.12 1.31 2.02
CA VAL A 7 -11.31 0.92 1.26
C VAL A 7 -11.78 -0.47 1.64
N VAL A 8 -10.84 -1.39 1.89
CA VAL A 8 -11.12 -2.78 2.28
C VAL A 8 -10.20 -3.20 3.42
N VAL A 9 -10.75 -3.97 4.35
CA VAL A 9 -10.02 -4.67 5.42
C VAL A 9 -10.37 -6.15 5.32
N GLU A 10 -9.40 -6.99 4.96
CA GLU A 10 -9.60 -8.43 4.76
C GLU A 10 -8.69 -9.26 5.67
N PRO A 11 -9.22 -9.87 6.74
CA PRO A 11 -8.45 -10.74 7.61
C PRO A 11 -8.15 -12.10 6.94
N MET A 12 -6.86 -12.44 6.82
CA MET A 12 -6.37 -13.68 6.20
C MET A 12 -5.56 -14.53 7.20
N GLY A 13 -6.22 -14.95 8.29
CA GLY A 13 -5.59 -15.74 9.34
C GLY A 13 -4.69 -14.90 10.25
N ALA A 14 -3.38 -14.99 10.07
CA ALA A 14 -2.37 -14.26 10.85
C ALA A 14 -2.11 -12.85 10.29
N GLU A 15 -2.46 -12.60 9.03
CA GLU A 15 -2.30 -11.33 8.36
C GLU A 15 -3.67 -10.65 8.13
N THR A 16 -3.62 -9.36 7.87
CA THR A 16 -4.72 -8.58 7.31
C THR A 16 -4.24 -7.88 6.05
N GLU A 17 -4.98 -8.06 4.95
CA GLU A 17 -4.82 -7.27 3.74
C GLU A 17 -5.65 -5.98 3.86
N LEU A 18 -5.03 -4.85 3.54
CA LEU A 18 -5.67 -3.55 3.44
C LEU A 18 -5.60 -3.06 2.00
N LEU A 19 -6.75 -2.72 1.43
CA LEU A 19 -6.78 -1.94 0.20
C LEU A 19 -6.88 -0.46 0.57
N VAL A 20 -5.91 0.34 0.14
CA VAL A 20 -5.81 1.76 0.46
C VAL A 20 -5.85 2.59 -0.82
N GLN A 21 -6.75 3.56 -0.89
CA GLN A 21 -6.78 4.55 -1.96
C GLN A 21 -5.83 5.70 -1.63
N ALA A 22 -4.80 5.90 -2.45
CA ALA A 22 -3.82 6.98 -2.30
C ALA A 22 -3.78 7.84 -3.57
N GLY A 23 -4.43 9.01 -3.53
CA GLY A 23 -4.64 9.83 -4.72
C GLY A 23 -5.43 9.05 -5.78
N ALA A 24 -4.87 8.91 -6.98
CA ALA A 24 -5.46 8.13 -8.06
C ALA A 24 -5.08 6.63 -8.05
N ALA A 25 -4.16 6.21 -7.18
CA ALA A 25 -3.65 4.84 -7.13
C ALA A 25 -4.32 4.03 -6.02
N GLN A 26 -4.52 2.74 -6.26
CA GLN A 26 -4.85 1.75 -5.23
C GLN A 26 -3.59 1.01 -4.81
N ILE A 27 -3.39 0.90 -3.50
CA ILE A 27 -2.24 0.24 -2.88
C ILE A 27 -2.77 -0.91 -2.03
N VAL A 28 -2.21 -2.10 -2.23
CA VAL A 28 -2.45 -3.27 -1.37
C VAL A 28 -1.34 -3.32 -0.33
N LEU A 29 -1.72 -3.38 0.95
CA LEU A 29 -0.80 -3.47 2.08
C LEU A 29 -1.11 -4.72 2.89
N MET A 30 -0.07 -5.49 3.20
CA MET A 30 -0.16 -6.64 4.12
C MET A 30 0.39 -6.25 5.49
N THR A 31 -0.30 -6.63 6.56
CA THR A 31 0.18 -6.42 7.92
C THR A 31 -0.19 -7.56 8.86
N HIS A 32 0.70 -7.88 9.79
CA HIS A 32 0.48 -8.93 10.77
C HIS A 32 -0.59 -8.53 11.79
N GLY A 33 -1.40 -9.50 12.19
CA GLY A 33 -2.44 -9.35 13.20
C GLY A 33 -3.69 -8.65 12.67
N ARG A 34 -4.43 -8.01 13.58
CA ARG A 34 -5.69 -7.32 13.30
C ARG A 34 -5.55 -5.87 13.74
N PRO A 35 -5.07 -4.98 12.85
CA PRO A 35 -4.98 -3.56 13.16
C PRO A 35 -6.38 -3.01 13.48
N ALA A 36 -6.45 -2.07 14.42
CA ALA A 36 -7.69 -1.38 14.77
C ALA A 36 -8.00 -0.28 13.74
N VAL A 37 -8.37 -0.70 12.53
CA VAL A 37 -8.68 0.17 11.38
C VAL A 37 -9.94 -0.32 10.66
N ASN A 38 -10.62 0.59 9.97
CA ASN A 38 -11.88 0.35 9.29
C ASN A 38 -11.88 0.99 7.88
N PRO A 39 -12.73 0.52 6.96
CA PRO A 39 -13.02 1.27 5.74
C PRO A 39 -13.46 2.72 6.05
N GLY A 40 -12.92 3.68 5.31
CA GLY A 40 -13.10 5.12 5.50
C GLY A 40 -12.05 5.79 6.40
N ASP A 41 -11.23 5.01 7.12
CA ASP A 41 -10.18 5.58 7.96
C ASP A 41 -9.08 6.24 7.11
N LYS A 42 -8.66 7.45 7.51
CA LYS A 42 -7.54 8.17 6.91
C LYS A 42 -6.23 7.68 7.51
N VAL A 43 -5.29 7.31 6.65
CA VAL A 43 -3.98 6.77 7.03
C VAL A 43 -2.84 7.50 6.35
N GLN A 44 -1.63 7.33 6.89
CA GLN A 44 -0.38 7.81 6.31
C GLN A 44 0.51 6.62 5.99
N LEU A 45 0.84 6.43 4.73
CA LEU A 45 1.70 5.36 4.26
C LEU A 45 3.17 5.79 4.28
N SER A 46 4.02 4.93 4.84
CA SER A 46 5.47 5.03 4.75
C SER A 46 6.02 3.85 3.96
N ILE A 47 6.98 4.13 3.08
CA ILE A 47 7.64 3.13 2.25
C ILE A 47 9.14 3.26 2.52
N ASP A 48 9.83 2.14 2.69
CA ASP A 48 11.29 2.12 2.69
C ASP A 48 11.80 2.36 1.26
N PRO A 49 12.50 3.48 0.98
CA PRO A 49 13.00 3.77 -0.36
C PRO A 49 13.95 2.68 -0.90
N ALA A 50 14.63 1.94 -0.03
CA ALA A 50 15.53 0.87 -0.45
C ALA A 50 14.80 -0.34 -1.06
N MET A 51 13.50 -0.48 -0.79
CA MET A 51 12.64 -1.56 -1.27
C MET A 51 11.83 -1.16 -2.52
N VAL A 52 12.01 0.05 -3.04
CA VAL A 52 11.27 0.56 -4.19
C VAL A 52 11.91 0.09 -5.51
N HIS A 53 11.07 -0.33 -6.45
CA HIS A 53 11.46 -0.62 -7.83
C HIS A 53 10.80 0.38 -8.78
N VAL A 54 11.60 1.02 -9.63
CA VAL A 54 11.12 1.98 -10.63
C VAL A 54 11.26 1.36 -12.01
N PHE A 55 10.25 1.57 -12.86
CA PHE A 55 10.21 1.06 -14.22
C PHE A 55 9.98 2.22 -15.20
N ASP A 56 10.68 2.22 -16.33
CA ASP A 56 10.45 3.18 -17.40
C ASP A 56 9.08 2.93 -18.04
N GLN A 57 8.27 3.99 -18.18
CA GLN A 57 6.87 3.88 -18.61
C GLN A 57 6.74 3.38 -20.06
N LYS A 58 7.69 3.69 -20.93
CA LYS A 58 7.61 3.36 -22.37
C LYS A 58 8.09 1.94 -22.65
N THR A 59 9.16 1.54 -22.00
CA THR A 59 9.87 0.28 -22.28
C THR A 59 9.55 -0.82 -21.27
N GLY A 60 9.05 -0.47 -20.09
CA GLY A 60 8.84 -1.40 -18.98
C GLY A 60 10.15 -1.89 -18.35
N ALA A 61 11.31 -1.37 -18.76
CA ALA A 61 12.59 -1.76 -18.20
C ALA A 61 12.73 -1.24 -16.77
N ARG A 62 13.27 -2.07 -15.87
CA ARG A 62 13.62 -1.61 -14.52
C ARG A 62 14.72 -0.55 -14.62
N VAL A 63 14.48 0.62 -14.03
CA VAL A 63 15.50 1.65 -13.85
C VAL A 63 16.41 1.19 -12.70
N THR A 64 17.64 0.85 -13.03
CA THR A 64 18.71 0.71 -12.04
C THR A 64 19.41 2.05 -11.91
N ALA A 65 19.55 2.55 -10.68
CA ALA A 65 20.52 3.59 -10.40
C ALA A 65 21.94 3.09 -10.70
#